data_AF-A0A3D2JZK5-F1
#
_entry.id   AF-A0A3D2JZK5-F1
#
_cell.length_a   1.000
_cell.length_b   1.000
_cell.length_c   1.000
_cell.angle_alpha   90.00
_cell.angle_beta   90.00
_cell.angle_gamma   90.00
#
_symmetry.space_group_name_H-M   'P 1'
#
loop_
_entity.id
_entity.type
_entity.pdbx_description
1 polymer ?
#
loop_
_entity_poly.entity_id
_entity_poly.type
_entity_poly.pdbx_seq_one_letter_code
_entity_poly.pdbx_strand_id
1 'polypeptide(L)'
;MLDLSKLENVKQRGGKTIAACPACRSAGGDKKGNHLFIKSLDGSGKYGCVLCCCTKEIFALVGIRENREFTTEEKRQWVKERHRERLRITEQENLTRRIQEILEKKLAPYVSTDWQANLRHASPIRFEHPEAAPHDFITSLFKPDDILWLGEIGDSGKQEHAAHFKTCREWLRIDRLPPRIAGGTFHTGSISRGKDSVNTSPFILIESDDLIGHKPSTPKERERNKALSSALIAYAQDKLGLNLRAVIDTGNRSLHAWFDRPPEPEMNAIRKMAAGLRIDQSILESCQSSPLRMPHCIHEKTHNSANLLYLNPLSQ
;
A
#
# COMPACT_ATOMS: atom_id res chain seq x y z
N MET A 1 -28.92 -20.35 -12.34
CA MET A 1 -28.93 -19.38 -11.21
C MET A 1 -29.46 -20.11 -9.99
N LEU A 2 -28.88 -19.92 -8.79
CA LEU A 2 -29.37 -20.55 -7.55
C LEU A 2 -30.76 -20.00 -7.18
N ASP A 3 -31.72 -20.90 -6.95
CA ASP A 3 -33.03 -20.53 -6.41
C ASP A 3 -32.89 -20.20 -4.92
N LEU A 4 -32.81 -18.90 -4.62
CA LEU A 4 -32.62 -18.41 -3.26
C LEU A 4 -33.81 -18.73 -2.34
N SER A 5 -35.00 -19.02 -2.88
CA SER A 5 -36.18 -19.38 -2.09
C SER A 5 -36.03 -20.72 -1.37
N LYS A 6 -35.12 -21.58 -1.85
CA LYS A 6 -34.82 -22.89 -1.27
C LYS A 6 -33.71 -22.88 -0.23
N LEU A 7 -33.13 -21.71 0.04
CA LEU A 7 -32.01 -21.55 0.96
C LEU A 7 -32.49 -20.97 2.28
N GLU A 8 -31.94 -21.47 3.39
CA GLU A 8 -32.17 -20.90 4.71
C GLU A 8 -31.20 -19.76 5.00
N ASN A 9 -31.62 -18.81 5.84
CA ASN A 9 -30.77 -17.76 6.41
C ASN A 9 -30.05 -16.89 5.36
N VAL A 10 -30.73 -16.64 4.23
CA VAL A 10 -30.21 -15.83 3.12
C VAL A 10 -30.03 -14.37 3.54
N LYS A 11 -28.82 -13.83 3.35
CA LYS A 11 -28.43 -12.46 3.70
C LYS A 11 -27.55 -11.87 2.61
N GLN A 12 -27.79 -10.61 2.24
CA GLN A 12 -26.89 -9.87 1.35
C GLN A 12 -25.79 -9.17 2.17
N ARG A 13 -24.52 -9.30 1.75
CA ARG A 13 -23.38 -8.57 2.35
C ARG A 13 -22.32 -8.27 1.30
N GLY A 14 -22.10 -7.00 0.96
CA GLY A 14 -20.98 -6.58 0.12
C GLY A 14 -20.94 -7.23 -1.26
N GLY A 15 -22.08 -7.25 -1.96
CA GLY A 15 -22.18 -7.81 -3.33
C GLY A 15 -22.15 -9.34 -3.43
N LYS A 16 -22.30 -10.02 -2.30
CA LYS A 16 -22.52 -11.47 -2.24
C LYS A 16 -23.72 -11.81 -1.37
N THR A 17 -24.39 -12.89 -1.74
CA THR A 17 -25.42 -13.52 -0.92
C THR A 17 -24.74 -14.56 -0.02
N ILE A 18 -25.05 -14.58 1.27
CA ILE A 18 -24.61 -15.59 2.23
C ILE A 18 -25.85 -16.34 2.69
N ALA A 19 -25.78 -17.67 2.81
CA ALA A 19 -26.88 -18.50 3.28
C ALA A 19 -26.35 -19.69 4.08
N ALA A 20 -27.27 -20.47 4.66
CA ALA A 20 -26.90 -21.75 5.22
C ALA A 20 -26.52 -22.72 4.09
N CYS A 21 -25.41 -23.45 4.27
CA CYS A 21 -25.07 -24.57 3.39
C CYS A 21 -25.96 -25.76 3.78
N PRO A 22 -26.85 -26.24 2.90
CA PRO A 22 -27.81 -27.30 3.26
C PRO A 22 -27.15 -28.57 3.75
N ALA A 23 -26.03 -28.91 3.14
CA ALA A 23 -25.26 -30.09 3.47
C ALA A 23 -24.53 -29.98 4.81
N CYS A 24 -23.75 -28.91 4.99
CA CYS A 24 -23.08 -28.66 6.25
C CYS A 24 -24.12 -28.38 7.38
N ARG A 25 -25.34 -27.92 7.08
CA ARG A 25 -26.47 -27.82 8.02
C ARG A 25 -27.00 -29.19 8.41
N SER A 26 -27.24 -30.09 7.45
CA SER A 26 -27.70 -31.46 7.70
C SER A 26 -26.72 -32.27 8.57
N ALA A 27 -25.42 -32.02 8.42
CA ALA A 27 -24.36 -32.59 9.25
C ALA A 27 -24.17 -31.88 10.61
N GLY A 28 -24.99 -30.88 10.94
CA GLY A 28 -24.90 -30.10 12.19
C GLY A 28 -23.70 -29.14 12.28
N GLY A 29 -22.94 -28.97 11.19
CA GLY A 29 -21.72 -28.16 11.11
C GLY A 29 -21.98 -26.68 10.84
N ASP A 30 -23.01 -26.33 10.06
CA ASP A 30 -23.39 -24.94 9.79
C ASP A 30 -24.40 -24.43 10.82
N LYS A 31 -23.96 -24.23 12.08
CA LYS A 31 -24.85 -23.75 13.15
C LYS A 31 -25.30 -22.30 12.94
N LYS A 32 -24.42 -21.47 12.35
CA LYS A 32 -24.64 -20.03 12.15
C LYS A 32 -25.35 -19.69 10.83
N GLY A 33 -25.50 -20.67 9.93
CA GLY A 33 -26.18 -20.55 8.65
C GLY A 33 -25.44 -19.61 7.69
N ASN A 34 -24.12 -19.65 7.66
CA ASN A 34 -23.30 -18.72 6.90
C ASN A 34 -22.19 -19.39 6.09
N HIS A 35 -22.26 -20.71 5.92
CA HIS A 35 -21.23 -21.44 5.20
C HIS A 35 -21.38 -21.36 3.68
N LEU A 36 -22.57 -21.06 3.13
CA LEU A 36 -22.76 -20.86 1.69
C LEU A 36 -22.58 -19.39 1.33
N PHE A 37 -21.79 -19.11 0.30
CA PHE A 37 -21.72 -17.78 -0.32
C PHE A 37 -21.98 -17.87 -1.83
N ILE A 38 -22.61 -16.85 -2.39
CA ILE A 38 -22.97 -16.71 -3.81
C ILE A 38 -22.50 -15.33 -4.25
N LYS A 39 -21.62 -15.27 -5.25
CA LYS A 39 -21.12 -14.01 -5.81
C LYS A 39 -22.18 -13.45 -6.76
N SER A 40 -22.70 -12.28 -6.43
CA SER A 40 -23.74 -11.60 -7.23
C SER A 40 -23.15 -10.59 -8.21
N LEU A 41 -21.95 -10.09 -7.96
CA LEU A 41 -21.34 -8.94 -8.67
C LEU A 41 -20.87 -9.22 -10.10
N ASP A 42 -20.58 -10.47 -10.48
CA ASP A 42 -20.03 -10.80 -11.81
C ASP A 42 -21.08 -11.41 -12.76
N GLY A 43 -22.37 -11.41 -12.35
CA GLY A 43 -23.46 -12.06 -13.10
C GLY A 43 -23.32 -13.58 -13.25
N SER A 44 -22.24 -14.18 -12.72
CA SER A 44 -21.90 -15.58 -12.94
C SER A 44 -22.70 -16.54 -12.05
N GLY A 45 -23.24 -16.03 -10.93
CA GLY A 45 -23.92 -16.85 -9.93
C GLY A 45 -23.02 -17.89 -9.27
N LYS A 46 -21.69 -17.73 -9.34
CA LYS A 46 -20.72 -18.64 -8.71
C LYS A 46 -20.95 -18.71 -7.20
N TYR A 47 -20.92 -19.91 -6.65
CA TYR A 47 -21.13 -20.16 -5.23
C TYR A 47 -20.07 -21.08 -4.65
N GLY A 48 -19.97 -21.13 -3.33
CA GLY A 48 -19.07 -22.03 -2.62
C GLY A 48 -19.44 -22.21 -1.16
N CYS A 49 -18.98 -23.31 -0.58
CA CYS A 49 -19.06 -23.55 0.86
C CYS A 49 -17.72 -23.21 1.52
N VAL A 50 -17.73 -22.47 2.63
CA VAL A 50 -16.52 -22.10 3.39
C VAL A 50 -15.74 -23.32 3.88
N LEU A 51 -16.43 -24.43 4.18
CA LEU A 51 -15.80 -25.68 4.63
C LEU A 51 -15.40 -26.62 3.48
N CYS A 52 -15.62 -26.25 2.22
CA CYS A 52 -15.36 -27.09 1.04
C CYS A 52 -16.03 -28.49 1.08
N CYS A 53 -17.00 -28.68 1.99
CA CYS A 53 -17.52 -29.98 2.39
C CYS A 53 -18.39 -30.64 1.29
N CYS A 54 -19.11 -29.87 0.48
CA CYS A 54 -20.35 -30.37 -0.10
C CYS A 54 -20.70 -29.78 -1.47
N THR A 55 -19.83 -29.92 -2.47
CA THR A 55 -20.17 -29.53 -3.85
C THR A 55 -21.37 -30.32 -4.37
N LYS A 56 -21.41 -31.64 -4.19
CA LYS A 56 -22.45 -32.54 -4.73
C LYS A 56 -23.88 -32.26 -4.24
N GLU A 57 -24.06 -32.01 -2.95
CA GLU A 57 -25.40 -31.76 -2.37
C GLU A 57 -25.90 -30.34 -2.66
N ILE A 58 -25.00 -29.36 -2.78
CA ILE A 58 -25.38 -28.04 -3.26
C ILE A 58 -25.86 -28.16 -4.72
N PHE A 59 -25.14 -28.90 -5.59
CA PHE A 59 -25.54 -29.17 -6.99
C PHE A 59 -26.97 -29.72 -7.12
N ALA A 60 -27.35 -30.68 -6.27
CA ALA A 60 -28.69 -31.27 -6.26
C ALA A 60 -29.79 -30.25 -5.92
N LEU A 61 -29.51 -29.30 -5.03
CA LEU A 61 -30.47 -28.28 -4.58
C LEU A 61 -30.57 -27.07 -5.53
N VAL A 62 -29.58 -26.86 -6.42
CA VAL A 62 -29.61 -25.79 -7.44
C VAL A 62 -30.56 -26.08 -8.61
N GLY A 63 -31.17 -27.27 -8.67
CA GLY A 63 -31.95 -27.67 -9.85
C GLY A 63 -31.10 -27.80 -11.11
N ILE A 64 -29.76 -27.86 -10.99
CA ILE A 64 -28.88 -28.29 -12.08
C ILE A 64 -29.07 -29.81 -12.17
N ARG A 65 -30.18 -30.24 -12.78
CA ARG A 65 -30.29 -31.54 -13.44
C ARG A 65 -29.41 -31.49 -14.68
N GLU A 66 -28.12 -31.39 -14.47
CA GLU A 66 -27.17 -31.70 -15.52
C GLU A 66 -26.06 -32.51 -14.84
N ASN A 67 -26.19 -33.83 -14.96
CA ASN A 67 -25.11 -34.57 -15.58
C ASN A 67 -24.77 -33.87 -16.91
N ARG A 68 -24.14 -32.70 -16.86
CA ARG A 68 -23.40 -32.21 -18.01
C ARG A 68 -22.18 -33.10 -18.00
N GLU A 69 -22.33 -34.29 -18.58
CA GLU A 69 -21.20 -35.06 -19.00
C GLU A 69 -20.46 -34.15 -19.95
N PHE A 70 -19.46 -33.45 -19.42
CA PHE A 70 -18.51 -32.73 -20.25
C PHE A 70 -18.09 -33.70 -21.34
N THR A 71 -18.29 -33.31 -22.58
CA THR A 71 -17.80 -34.06 -23.72
C THR A 71 -16.32 -34.34 -23.52
N THR A 72 -15.81 -35.39 -24.13
CA THR A 72 -14.38 -35.68 -24.09
C THR A 72 -13.55 -34.46 -24.52
N GLU A 73 -14.04 -33.65 -25.47
CA GLU A 73 -13.43 -32.36 -25.83
C GLU A 73 -13.45 -31.33 -24.69
N GLU A 74 -14.60 -31.08 -24.04
CA GLU A 74 -14.69 -30.09 -22.96
C GLU A 74 -13.83 -30.48 -21.75
N LYS A 75 -13.76 -31.77 -21.40
CA LYS A 75 -12.84 -32.26 -20.36
C LYS A 75 -11.38 -32.00 -20.76
N ARG A 76 -11.01 -32.28 -22.01
CA ARG A 76 -9.66 -32.00 -22.54
C ARG A 76 -9.35 -30.51 -22.52
N GLN A 77 -10.30 -29.64 -22.88
CA GLN A 77 -10.13 -28.18 -22.84
C GLN A 77 -9.94 -27.67 -21.41
N TRP A 78 -10.76 -28.11 -20.46
CA TRP A 78 -10.64 -27.72 -19.05
C TRP A 78 -9.31 -28.15 -18.43
N VAL A 79 -8.84 -29.37 -18.74
CA VAL A 79 -7.52 -29.84 -18.30
C VAL A 79 -6.41 -28.98 -18.90
N LYS A 80 -6.49 -28.65 -20.19
CA LYS A 80 -5.53 -27.74 -20.85
C LYS A 80 -5.52 -26.35 -20.23
N GLU A 81 -6.68 -25.78 -19.93
CA GLU A 81 -6.80 -24.48 -19.26
C GLU A 81 -6.23 -24.50 -17.86
N ARG A 82 -6.57 -25.51 -17.04
CA ARG A 82 -5.98 -25.64 -15.70
C ARG A 82 -4.48 -25.87 -15.74
N HIS A 83 -3.98 -26.61 -16.72
CA HIS A 83 -2.55 -26.80 -16.90
C HIS A 83 -1.86 -25.47 -17.26
N ARG A 84 -2.41 -24.70 -18.22
CA ARG A 84 -1.92 -23.37 -18.57
C ARG A 84 -1.93 -22.40 -17.38
N GLU A 85 -3.00 -22.42 -16.59
CA GLU A 85 -3.10 -21.58 -15.39
C GLU A 85 -2.06 -21.96 -14.34
N ARG A 86 -1.86 -23.26 -14.08
CA ARG A 86 -0.80 -23.73 -13.18
C ARG A 86 0.59 -23.32 -13.68
N LEU A 87 0.85 -23.46 -14.98
CA LEU A 87 2.13 -23.04 -15.57
C LEU A 87 2.36 -21.54 -15.37
N ARG A 88 1.35 -20.70 -15.61
CA ARG A 88 1.43 -19.25 -15.37
C ARG A 88 1.72 -18.91 -13.91
N ILE A 89 1.04 -19.57 -12.98
CA ILE A 89 1.29 -19.39 -11.54
C ILE A 89 2.72 -19.80 -11.19
N THR A 90 3.17 -20.98 -11.63
CA THR A 90 4.54 -21.44 -11.39
C THR A 90 5.60 -20.52 -12.02
N GLU A 91 5.37 -20.03 -13.23
CA GLU A 91 6.26 -19.06 -13.89
C GLU A 91 6.32 -17.73 -13.12
N GLN A 92 5.18 -17.23 -12.65
CA GLN A 92 5.10 -16.00 -11.86
C GLN A 92 5.80 -16.14 -10.50
N GLU A 93 5.63 -17.28 -9.83
CA GLU A 93 6.32 -17.59 -8.57
C GLU A 93 7.84 -17.67 -8.78
N ASN A 94 8.28 -18.34 -9.85
CA ASN A 94 9.70 -18.43 -10.21
C ASN A 94 10.31 -17.07 -10.51
N LEU A 95 9.60 -16.22 -11.25
CA LEU A 95 10.05 -14.85 -11.54
C LEU A 95 10.14 -14.02 -10.25
N THR A 96 9.12 -14.09 -9.39
CA THR A 96 9.08 -13.38 -8.12
C THR A 96 10.26 -13.77 -7.21
N ARG A 97 10.56 -15.07 -7.13
CA ARG A 97 11.72 -15.59 -6.39
C ARG A 97 13.04 -15.08 -6.97
N ARG A 98 13.21 -15.12 -8.29
CA ARG A 98 14.43 -14.59 -8.95
C ARG A 98 14.62 -13.09 -8.70
N ILE A 99 13.55 -12.31 -8.78
CA ILE A 99 13.59 -10.87 -8.46
C ILE A 99 14.01 -10.67 -6.99
N GLN A 100 13.46 -11.47 -6.07
CA GLN A 100 13.83 -11.41 -4.66
C GLN A 100 15.33 -11.71 -4.43
N GLU A 101 15.85 -12.78 -5.04
CA GLU A 101 17.27 -13.16 -4.92
C GLU A 101 18.21 -12.06 -5.45
N ILE A 102 17.86 -11.45 -6.60
CA ILE A 102 18.63 -10.35 -7.18
C ILE A 102 18.56 -9.11 -6.29
N LEU A 103 17.37 -8.78 -5.76
CA LEU A 103 17.17 -7.64 -4.87
C LEU A 103 17.98 -7.80 -3.59
N GLU A 104 17.87 -8.94 -2.92
CA GLU A 104 18.63 -9.23 -1.70
C GLU A 104 20.14 -9.15 -1.95
N LYS A 105 20.63 -9.69 -3.08
CA LYS A 105 22.04 -9.57 -3.45
C LYS A 105 22.47 -8.11 -3.68
N LYS A 106 21.61 -7.29 -4.31
CA LYS A 106 21.89 -5.86 -4.53
C LYS A 106 21.90 -5.05 -3.24
N LEU A 107 21.00 -5.36 -2.31
CA LEU A 107 20.84 -4.63 -1.06
C LEU A 107 21.78 -5.12 0.04
N ALA A 108 22.27 -6.37 -0.02
CA ALA A 108 23.13 -6.98 1.00
C ALA A 108 24.29 -6.10 1.48
N PRO A 109 25.02 -5.35 0.63
CA PRO A 109 26.10 -4.47 1.09
C PRO A 109 25.65 -3.32 2.01
N TYR A 110 24.36 -2.97 1.99
CA TYR A 110 23.79 -1.85 2.74
C TYR A 110 22.91 -2.29 3.92
N VAL A 111 22.68 -3.60 4.09
CA VAL A 111 21.86 -4.11 5.18
C VAL A 111 22.61 -3.96 6.50
N SER A 112 21.92 -3.41 7.51
CA SER A 112 22.46 -3.26 8.86
C SER A 112 21.40 -3.62 9.89
N THR A 113 21.84 -4.26 10.97
CA THR A 113 21.01 -4.51 12.17
C THR A 113 20.68 -3.23 12.91
N ASP A 114 21.57 -2.23 12.84
CA ASP A 114 21.46 -0.95 13.53
C ASP A 114 20.95 0.16 12.60
N TRP A 115 20.16 -0.21 11.58
CA TRP A 115 19.71 0.71 10.54
C TRP A 115 19.02 1.97 11.07
N GLN A 116 18.23 1.86 12.16
CA GLN A 116 17.61 3.00 12.82
C GLN A 116 18.64 3.97 13.40
N ALA A 117 19.62 3.43 14.12
CA ALA A 117 20.68 4.21 14.74
C ALA A 117 21.55 4.87 13.66
N ASN A 118 21.85 4.16 12.56
CA ASN A 118 22.61 4.69 11.44
C ASN A 118 21.89 5.88 10.77
N LEU A 119 20.59 5.75 10.48
CA LEU A 119 19.80 6.85 9.92
C LEU A 119 19.76 8.06 10.85
N ARG A 120 19.52 7.84 12.15
CA ARG A 120 19.54 8.91 13.15
C ARG A 120 20.90 9.55 13.26
N HIS A 121 21.97 8.76 13.29
CA HIS A 121 23.34 9.24 13.41
C HIS A 121 23.72 10.11 12.20
N ALA A 122 23.37 9.66 10.99
CA ALA A 122 23.63 10.35 9.74
C ALA A 122 22.78 11.61 9.52
N SER A 123 21.67 11.76 10.26
CA SER A 123 20.79 12.94 10.19
C SER A 123 21.55 14.21 10.59
N PRO A 124 21.60 15.25 9.72
CA PRO A 124 22.14 16.56 10.08
C PRO A 124 21.41 17.23 11.26
N ILE A 125 20.10 17.00 11.37
CA ILE A 125 19.28 17.49 12.48
C ILE A 125 19.08 16.39 13.52
N ARG A 126 19.23 16.75 14.80
CA ARG A 126 18.92 15.89 15.96
C ARG A 126 17.48 16.14 16.42
N PHE A 127 16.74 15.07 16.67
CA PHE A 127 15.34 15.12 17.10
C PHE A 127 15.25 14.90 18.61
N GLU A 128 15.50 15.94 19.39
CA GLU A 128 15.43 15.88 20.86
C GLU A 128 13.97 15.90 21.35
N HIS A 129 13.09 16.56 20.59
CA HIS A 129 11.68 16.76 20.90
C HIS A 129 10.79 16.14 19.79
N PRO A 130 10.34 14.88 19.94
CA PRO A 130 9.53 14.21 18.93
C PRO A 130 8.26 14.97 18.53
N GLU A 131 7.69 15.76 19.44
CA GLU A 131 6.53 16.63 19.23
C GLU A 131 6.79 17.81 18.29
N ALA A 132 8.04 18.27 18.19
CA ALA A 132 8.45 19.34 17.26
C ALA A 132 8.76 18.82 15.85
N ALA A 133 8.94 17.50 15.70
CA ALA A 133 9.30 16.87 14.42
C ALA A 133 8.39 17.24 13.23
N PRO A 134 7.06 17.44 13.37
CA PRO A 134 6.22 17.93 12.29
C PRO A 134 6.64 19.31 11.78
N HIS A 135 6.92 20.26 12.69
CA HIS A 135 7.34 21.62 12.35
C HIS A 135 8.75 21.63 11.77
N ASP A 136 9.68 20.91 12.39
CA ASP A 136 11.05 20.74 11.88
C ASP A 136 11.05 20.19 10.45
N PHE A 137 10.20 19.20 10.20
CA PHE A 137 10.05 18.59 8.88
C PHE A 137 9.60 19.60 7.82
N ILE A 138 8.51 20.34 8.05
CA ILE A 138 8.03 21.29 7.05
C ILE A 138 8.97 22.49 6.87
N THR A 139 9.60 22.98 7.96
CA THR A 139 10.50 24.14 7.88
C THR A 139 11.82 23.80 7.18
N SER A 140 12.24 22.53 7.22
CA SER A 140 13.48 22.07 6.60
C SER A 140 13.31 21.74 5.11
N LEU A 141 12.10 21.33 4.71
CA LEU A 141 11.84 20.85 3.35
C LEU A 141 11.11 21.85 2.45
N PHE A 142 10.46 22.87 3.00
CA PHE A 142 9.67 23.81 2.20
C PHE A 142 10.04 25.26 2.51
N LYS A 143 9.93 26.13 1.50
CA LYS A 143 10.16 27.56 1.66
C LYS A 143 9.01 28.19 2.46
N PRO A 144 9.24 29.30 3.17
CA PRO A 144 8.20 29.94 3.98
C PRO A 144 6.91 30.27 3.22
N ASP A 145 7.02 30.61 1.93
CA ASP A 145 5.90 31.06 1.11
C ASP A 145 5.33 29.94 0.21
N ASP A 146 5.89 28.72 0.27
CA ASP A 146 5.33 27.55 -0.41
C ASP A 146 3.98 27.21 0.20
N ILE A 147 2.97 27.00 -0.65
CA ILE A 147 1.63 26.58 -0.21
C ILE A 147 1.60 25.06 -0.11
N LEU A 148 1.37 24.58 1.10
CA LEU A 148 1.36 23.16 1.46
C LEU A 148 -0.05 22.70 1.75
N TRP A 149 -0.35 21.46 1.37
CA TRP A 149 -1.52 20.75 1.85
C TRP A 149 -1.20 19.93 3.09
N LEU A 150 -1.90 20.19 4.19
CA LEU A 150 -1.89 19.33 5.38
C LEU A 150 -3.32 19.01 5.83
N GLY A 151 -3.63 17.73 6.07
CA GLY A 151 -5.00 17.32 6.44
C GLY A 151 -5.18 15.81 6.72
N GLU A 152 -6.43 15.37 6.71
CA GLU A 152 -6.84 13.97 6.68
C GLU A 152 -6.92 13.42 5.24
N ILE A 153 -7.05 12.10 5.07
CA ILE A 153 -7.12 11.46 3.74
C ILE A 153 -8.18 12.11 2.83
N GLY A 154 -9.33 12.48 3.40
CA GLY A 154 -10.49 13.01 2.69
C GLY A 154 -10.55 14.53 2.52
N ASP A 155 -9.60 15.27 3.08
CA ASP A 155 -9.65 16.75 3.16
C ASP A 155 -9.19 17.40 1.84
N SER A 156 -9.87 17.08 0.74
CA SER A 156 -9.55 17.61 -0.59
C SER A 156 -10.73 17.62 -1.55
N GLY A 157 -10.81 18.62 -2.44
CA GLY A 157 -11.78 18.70 -3.54
C GLY A 157 -13.10 19.42 -3.25
N LYS A 158 -13.24 20.09 -2.10
CA LYS A 158 -14.44 20.86 -1.73
C LYS A 158 -14.05 22.26 -1.27
N GLN A 159 -14.98 23.21 -1.34
CA GLN A 159 -14.69 24.61 -0.96
C GLN A 159 -14.22 24.75 0.50
N GLU A 160 -14.80 23.99 1.42
CA GLU A 160 -14.38 23.95 2.83
C GLU A 160 -12.93 23.47 3.00
N HIS A 161 -12.42 22.68 2.05
CA HIS A 161 -11.06 22.15 2.12
C HIS A 161 -9.98 23.18 1.76
N ALA A 162 -10.35 24.39 1.32
CA ALA A 162 -9.41 25.50 1.13
C ALA A 162 -8.56 25.77 2.39
N ALA A 163 -9.14 25.52 3.58
CA ALA A 163 -8.45 25.69 4.85
C ALA A 163 -7.22 24.80 5.03
N HIS A 164 -7.11 23.70 4.27
CA HIS A 164 -5.97 22.77 4.29
C HIS A 164 -4.82 23.18 3.37
N PHE A 165 -4.96 24.28 2.62
CA PHE A 165 -3.91 24.83 1.76
C PHE A 165 -3.45 26.15 2.37
N LYS A 166 -2.26 26.15 2.97
CA LYS A 166 -1.67 27.35 3.60
C LYS A 166 -0.20 27.42 3.28
N THR A 167 0.37 28.61 3.37
CA THR A 167 1.82 28.77 3.30
C THR A 167 2.50 28.00 4.44
N CYS A 168 3.74 27.56 4.23
CA CYS A 168 4.54 26.94 5.29
C CYS A 168 4.59 27.83 6.54
N ARG A 169 4.78 29.14 6.36
CA ARG A 169 4.77 30.13 7.45
C ARG A 169 3.47 30.17 8.24
N GLU A 170 2.33 30.01 7.60
CA GLU A 170 1.03 29.96 8.28
C GLU A 170 0.85 28.66 9.06
N TRP A 171 1.28 27.52 8.50
CA TRP A 171 1.27 26.24 9.20
C TRP A 171 2.13 26.27 10.47
N LEU A 172 3.31 26.91 10.41
CA LEU A 172 4.21 27.04 11.56
C LEU A 172 3.63 27.83 12.75
N ARG A 173 2.52 28.57 12.54
CA ARG A 173 1.80 29.27 13.63
C ARG A 173 0.79 28.38 14.36
N ILE A 174 0.56 27.16 13.88
CA ILE A 174 -0.41 26.22 14.45
C ILE A 174 0.35 25.24 15.34
N ASP A 175 -0.05 25.14 16.60
CA ASP A 175 0.63 24.29 17.60
C ASP A 175 0.64 22.81 17.21
N ARG A 176 -0.46 22.32 16.64
CA ARG A 176 -0.60 20.92 16.24
C ARG A 176 -0.95 20.80 14.76
N LEU A 177 0.02 20.35 13.97
CA LEU A 177 -0.17 20.14 12.55
C LEU A 177 -1.05 18.90 12.27
N PRO A 178 -1.83 18.92 11.16
CA PRO A 178 -2.56 17.74 10.70
C PRO A 178 -1.64 16.53 10.44
N PRO A 179 -2.17 15.29 10.49
CA PRO A 179 -1.34 14.09 10.48
C PRO A 179 -0.79 13.70 9.11
N ARG A 180 -1.19 14.38 8.03
CA ARG A 180 -0.71 14.08 6.68
C ARG A 180 -0.35 15.33 5.91
N ILE A 181 0.54 15.15 4.95
CA ILE A 181 1.09 16.15 4.05
C ILE A 181 1.14 15.58 2.63
N ALA A 182 1.06 16.45 1.63
CA ALA A 182 1.35 16.07 0.25
C ALA A 182 2.77 16.51 -0.11
N GLY A 183 3.48 15.74 -0.93
CA GLY A 183 4.88 16.02 -1.26
C GLY A 183 5.11 17.14 -2.28
N GLY A 184 4.03 17.80 -2.72
CA GLY A 184 4.04 18.90 -3.68
C GLY A 184 3.71 20.24 -3.01
N THR A 185 3.94 21.32 -3.73
CA THR A 185 3.39 22.64 -3.41
C THR A 185 2.18 22.93 -4.29
N PHE A 186 1.31 23.84 -3.88
CA PHE A 186 0.04 24.10 -4.55
C PHE A 186 -0.11 25.56 -4.97
N HIS A 187 -1.03 25.82 -5.91
CA HIS A 187 -1.37 27.19 -6.29
C HIS A 187 -2.19 27.89 -5.19
N THR A 188 -2.08 29.21 -5.12
CA THR A 188 -2.91 30.03 -4.22
C THR A 188 -4.40 29.81 -4.50
N GLY A 189 -5.19 29.63 -3.44
CA GLY A 189 -6.63 29.36 -3.55
C GLY A 189 -6.98 27.92 -3.92
N SER A 190 -6.02 26.99 -3.91
CA SER A 190 -6.28 25.57 -4.14
C SER A 190 -7.28 25.01 -3.12
N ILE A 191 -8.17 24.14 -3.60
CA ILE A 191 -9.08 23.34 -2.78
C ILE A 191 -8.87 21.84 -2.97
N SER A 192 -8.04 21.47 -3.94
CA SER A 192 -7.80 20.10 -4.39
C SER A 192 -6.32 19.81 -4.39
N ARG A 193 -5.97 18.56 -4.07
CA ARG A 193 -4.61 18.02 -4.26
C ARG A 193 -4.41 17.40 -5.63
N GLY A 194 -5.44 17.44 -6.48
CA GLY A 194 -5.35 16.94 -7.84
C GLY A 194 -4.15 17.54 -8.59
N LYS A 195 -3.66 16.83 -9.60
CA LYS A 195 -2.45 17.22 -10.35
C LYS A 195 -2.54 18.65 -10.88
N ASP A 196 -3.73 19.09 -11.29
CA ASP A 196 -3.97 20.44 -11.84
C ASP A 196 -3.84 21.57 -10.80
N SER A 197 -3.84 21.25 -9.50
CA SER A 197 -3.64 22.21 -8.41
C SER A 197 -2.20 22.26 -7.90
N VAL A 198 -1.35 21.32 -8.34
CA VAL A 198 0.06 21.23 -7.94
C VAL A 198 0.85 22.30 -8.69
N ASN A 199 1.52 23.17 -7.93
CA ASN A 199 2.40 24.21 -8.45
C ASN A 199 3.82 23.66 -8.72
N THR A 200 4.41 22.97 -7.75
CA THR A 200 5.71 22.31 -7.93
C THR A 200 5.72 20.93 -7.27
N SER A 201 6.62 20.09 -7.75
CA SER A 201 6.81 18.72 -7.26
C SER A 201 8.29 18.54 -6.87
N PRO A 202 8.72 19.07 -5.72
CA PRO A 202 10.15 19.10 -5.36
C PRO A 202 10.70 17.73 -4.95
N PHE A 203 9.86 16.77 -4.56
CA PHE A 203 10.32 15.51 -3.97
C PHE A 203 9.75 14.27 -4.63
N ILE A 204 10.56 13.23 -4.75
CA ILE A 204 10.06 11.86 -4.95
C ILE A 204 10.04 11.13 -3.62
N LEU A 205 9.11 10.17 -3.49
CA LEU A 205 9.05 9.30 -2.33
C LEU A 205 9.32 7.87 -2.76
N ILE A 206 10.29 7.25 -2.10
CA ILE A 206 10.58 5.82 -2.25
C ILE A 206 10.09 5.13 -0.98
N GLU A 207 9.17 4.19 -1.16
CA GLU A 207 8.77 3.26 -0.12
C GLU A 207 8.53 1.86 -0.70
N SER A 208 8.46 0.88 0.19
CA SER A 208 8.09 -0.48 -0.17
C SER A 208 7.49 -1.22 1.03
N ASP A 209 6.39 -1.92 0.76
CA ASP A 209 5.60 -2.64 1.76
C ASP A 209 5.94 -4.14 1.82
N ASP A 210 6.77 -4.66 0.92
CA ASP A 210 7.00 -6.10 0.72
C ASP A 210 8.40 -6.47 0.18
N LEU A 211 9.45 -5.77 0.62
CA LEU A 211 10.86 -6.04 0.23
C LEU A 211 11.34 -7.45 0.59
N ILE A 212 10.68 -8.12 1.54
CA ILE A 212 10.98 -9.51 1.91
C ILE A 212 10.31 -10.54 0.97
N GLY A 213 9.60 -10.10 -0.06
CA GLY A 213 8.90 -10.94 -1.04
C GLY A 213 7.40 -11.05 -0.81
N HIS A 214 6.92 -10.67 0.38
CA HIS A 214 5.52 -10.66 0.78
C HIS A 214 5.26 -9.58 1.81
N LYS A 215 3.98 -9.24 2.03
CA LYS A 215 3.58 -8.23 3.02
C LYS A 215 3.90 -8.73 4.44
N PRO A 216 4.71 -8.00 5.23
CA PRO A 216 5.03 -8.38 6.60
C PRO A 216 3.80 -8.51 7.48
N SER A 217 3.72 -9.61 8.22
CA SER A 217 2.61 -9.92 9.11
C SER A 217 3.03 -9.92 10.59
N THR A 218 4.26 -10.35 10.88
CA THR A 218 4.83 -10.42 12.23
C THR A 218 5.74 -9.21 12.54
N PRO A 219 6.00 -8.89 13.83
CA PRO A 219 6.96 -7.85 14.20
C PRO A 219 8.36 -8.08 13.61
N LYS A 220 8.86 -9.32 13.62
CA LYS A 220 10.16 -9.68 13.06
C LYS A 220 10.23 -9.45 11.55
N GLU A 221 9.16 -9.78 10.83
CA GLU A 221 9.08 -9.50 9.38
C GLU A 221 9.03 -8.00 9.09
N ARG A 222 8.31 -7.22 9.90
CA ARG A 222 8.25 -5.76 9.75
C ARG A 222 9.62 -5.14 9.96
N GLU A 223 10.34 -5.59 10.99
CA GLU A 223 11.70 -5.14 11.26
C GLU A 223 12.65 -5.50 10.12
N ARG A 224 12.59 -6.74 9.62
CA ARG A 224 13.37 -7.16 8.44
C ARG A 224 13.04 -6.32 7.21
N ASN A 225 11.76 -6.04 6.96
CA ASN A 225 11.33 -5.21 5.84
C ASN A 225 11.89 -3.79 5.95
N LYS A 226 11.82 -3.18 7.14
CA LYS A 226 12.38 -1.85 7.39
C LYS A 226 13.90 -1.80 7.26
N ALA A 227 14.62 -2.83 7.72
CA ALA A 227 16.06 -2.94 7.51
C ALA A 227 16.40 -2.99 6.00
N LEU A 228 15.64 -3.74 5.21
CA LEU A 228 15.78 -3.74 3.75
C LEU A 228 15.37 -2.39 3.12
N SER A 229 14.35 -1.71 3.67
CA SER A 229 13.99 -0.37 3.21
C SER A 229 15.13 0.62 3.45
N SER A 230 15.80 0.54 4.61
CA SER A 230 16.99 1.34 4.89
C SER A 230 18.14 1.01 3.94
N ALA A 231 18.35 -0.27 3.60
CA ALA A 231 19.33 -0.68 2.61
C ALA A 231 18.99 -0.14 1.21
N LEU A 232 17.71 -0.14 0.83
CA LEU A 232 17.23 0.44 -0.43
C LEU A 232 17.46 1.96 -0.47
N ILE A 233 17.26 2.66 0.64
CA ILE A 233 17.57 4.10 0.77
C ILE A 233 19.05 4.36 0.51
N ALA A 234 19.94 3.60 1.17
CA ALA A 234 21.39 3.75 0.97
C ALA A 234 21.81 3.38 -0.47
N TYR A 235 21.23 2.33 -1.06
CA TYR A 235 21.42 1.99 -2.47
C TYR A 235 20.97 3.13 -3.39
N ALA A 236 19.83 3.77 -3.10
CA ALA A 236 19.33 4.90 -3.88
C ALA A 236 20.27 6.10 -3.83
N GLN A 237 20.88 6.38 -2.68
CA GLN A 237 21.91 7.43 -2.57
C GLN A 237 23.18 7.06 -3.35
N ASP A 238 23.74 5.88 -3.11
CA ASP A 238 25.04 5.47 -3.66
C ASP A 238 24.98 5.14 -5.16
N LYS A 239 23.94 4.43 -5.62
CA LYS A 239 23.85 3.91 -7.00
C LYS A 239 22.95 4.71 -7.91
N LEU A 240 21.96 5.41 -7.36
CA LEU A 240 21.05 6.25 -8.16
C LEU A 240 21.39 7.75 -8.03
N GLY A 241 22.35 8.12 -7.18
CA GLY A 241 22.74 9.51 -6.98
C GLY A 241 21.65 10.38 -6.34
N LEU A 242 20.64 9.77 -5.71
CA LEU A 242 19.53 10.51 -5.15
C LEU A 242 19.93 11.20 -3.85
N ASN A 243 19.55 12.47 -3.72
CA ASN A 243 19.82 13.24 -2.51
C ASN A 243 18.71 13.05 -1.49
N LEU A 244 19.03 12.41 -0.36
CA LEU A 244 18.08 12.11 0.71
C LEU A 244 17.77 13.36 1.52
N ARG A 245 16.48 13.60 1.76
CA ARG A 245 15.96 14.76 2.50
C ARG A 245 15.30 14.39 3.80
N ALA A 246 14.54 13.30 3.84
CA ALA A 246 13.94 12.84 5.08
C ALA A 246 13.67 11.34 5.05
N VAL A 247 13.66 10.72 6.24
CA VAL A 247 13.16 9.34 6.41
C VAL A 247 12.19 9.31 7.57
N ILE A 248 10.97 8.84 7.30
CA ILE A 248 9.94 8.64 8.31
C ILE A 248 9.66 7.15 8.45
N ASP A 249 9.83 6.60 9.65
CA ASP A 249 9.21 5.32 10.00
C ASP A 249 7.72 5.55 10.16
N THR A 250 6.90 4.90 9.33
CA THR A 250 5.45 5.09 9.30
C THR A 250 4.71 4.58 10.54
N GLY A 251 5.41 3.89 11.45
CA GLY A 251 4.81 3.23 12.62
C GLY A 251 4.28 1.82 12.31
N ASN A 252 4.49 1.30 11.09
CA ASN A 252 4.02 -0.03 10.70
C ASN A 252 5.06 -0.85 9.93
N ARG A 253 5.05 -0.85 8.58
CA ARG A 253 5.87 -1.78 7.77
C ARG A 253 6.87 -1.09 6.86
N SER A 254 6.56 0.11 6.39
CA SER A 254 7.39 0.84 5.44
C SER A 254 8.15 1.99 6.11
N LEU A 255 9.24 2.38 5.47
CA LEU A 255 9.88 3.68 5.65
C LEU A 255 9.47 4.55 4.46
N HIS A 256 9.09 5.79 4.73
CA HIS A 256 8.91 6.82 3.71
C HIS A 256 10.22 7.57 3.55
N ALA A 257 10.92 7.38 2.44
CA ALA A 257 12.15 8.09 2.13
C ALA A 257 11.90 9.18 1.09
N TRP A 258 12.14 10.42 1.49
CA TRP A 258 11.97 11.61 0.68
C TRP A 258 13.30 11.98 0.06
N PHE A 259 13.34 12.08 -1.26
CA PHE A 259 14.51 12.51 -2.01
C PHE A 259 14.16 13.74 -2.85
N ASP A 260 15.17 14.54 -3.17
CA ASP A 260 15.03 15.56 -4.22
C ASP A 260 14.52 14.89 -5.50
N ARG A 261 13.55 15.54 -6.18
CA ARG A 261 13.09 15.06 -7.47
C ARG A 261 14.22 15.21 -8.49
N PRO A 262 14.68 14.11 -9.10
CA PRO A 262 15.70 14.20 -10.13
C PRO A 262 15.10 14.74 -11.45
N PRO A 263 15.93 15.18 -12.40
CA PRO A 263 15.51 15.52 -13.74
C PRO A 263 14.73 14.38 -14.42
N GLU A 264 13.86 14.74 -15.37
CA GLU A 264 12.94 13.79 -16.02
C GLU A 264 13.62 12.55 -16.68
N PRO A 265 14.82 12.65 -17.30
CA PRO A 265 15.53 11.47 -17.81
C PRO A 265 15.89 10.46 -16.71
N GLU A 266 16.39 10.94 -15.57
CA GLU A 266 16.74 10.12 -14.40
C GLU A 266 15.49 9.58 -13.73
N MET A 267 14.44 10.41 -13.61
CA MET A 267 13.13 9.97 -13.12
C MET A 267 12.58 8.81 -13.94
N ASN A 268 12.69 8.88 -15.27
CA ASN A 268 12.28 7.80 -16.17
C ASN A 268 13.10 6.52 -15.99
N ALA A 269 14.41 6.63 -15.71
CA ALA A 269 15.23 5.48 -15.37
C ALA A 269 14.76 4.83 -14.06
N ILE A 270 14.46 5.64 -13.03
CA ILE A 270 13.95 5.16 -11.74
C ILE A 270 12.60 4.44 -11.91
N ARG A 271 11.67 5.01 -12.70
CA ARG A 271 10.37 4.35 -13.00
C ARG A 271 10.56 2.96 -13.62
N LYS A 272 11.50 2.82 -14.56
CA LYS A 272 11.82 1.52 -15.19
C LYS A 272 12.39 0.50 -14.19
N MET A 273 13.13 0.97 -13.18
CA MET A 273 13.73 0.10 -12.15
C MET A 273 12.78 -0.19 -10.97
N ALA A 274 11.74 0.62 -10.78
CA ALA A 274 10.88 0.59 -9.60
C ALA A 274 10.35 -0.81 -9.28
N ALA A 275 9.79 -1.52 -10.27
CA ALA A 275 9.27 -2.87 -10.07
C ALA A 275 10.35 -3.88 -9.64
N GLY A 276 11.54 -3.83 -10.23
CA GLY A 276 12.66 -4.71 -9.88
C GLY A 276 13.26 -4.40 -8.50
N LEU A 277 13.16 -3.15 -8.05
CA LEU A 277 13.54 -2.70 -6.72
C LEU A 277 12.38 -2.79 -5.70
N ARG A 278 11.21 -3.28 -6.12
CA ARG A 278 9.95 -3.31 -5.34
C ARG A 278 9.56 -1.96 -4.74
N ILE A 279 9.87 -0.86 -5.42
CA ILE A 279 9.41 0.49 -5.05
C ILE A 279 7.92 0.60 -5.38
N ASP A 280 7.13 1.15 -4.46
CA ASP A 280 5.72 1.44 -4.73
C ASP A 280 5.60 2.49 -5.84
N GLN A 281 5.19 2.05 -7.03
CA GLN A 281 5.11 2.89 -8.21
C GLN A 281 4.00 3.95 -8.09
N SER A 282 2.88 3.62 -7.43
CA SER A 282 1.78 4.58 -7.26
C SER A 282 2.26 5.77 -6.46
N ILE A 283 2.98 5.52 -5.36
CA ILE A 283 3.50 6.57 -4.49
C ILE A 283 4.64 7.32 -5.16
N LEU A 284 5.53 6.62 -5.87
CA LEU A 284 6.59 7.26 -6.66
C LEU A 284 6.05 8.27 -7.69
N GLU A 285 4.90 7.99 -8.31
CA GLU A 285 4.30 8.82 -9.36
C GLU A 285 3.35 9.91 -8.83
N SER A 286 2.82 9.73 -7.62
CA SER A 286 1.76 10.57 -7.06
C SER A 286 2.07 11.17 -5.69
N CYS A 287 3.32 11.09 -5.21
CA CYS A 287 3.72 11.65 -3.93
C CYS A 287 3.32 13.13 -3.75
N GLN A 288 3.33 13.91 -4.83
CA GLN A 288 2.97 15.32 -4.86
C GLN A 288 1.51 15.60 -4.48
N SER A 289 0.64 14.61 -4.66
CA SER A 289 -0.79 14.71 -4.38
C SER A 289 -1.25 13.71 -3.32
N SER A 290 -0.44 12.72 -2.96
CA SER A 290 -0.79 11.65 -2.03
C SER A 290 -0.82 12.14 -0.57
N PRO A 291 -1.70 11.60 0.29
CA PRO A 291 -1.78 12.00 1.69
C PRO A 291 -0.73 11.19 2.48
N LEU A 292 0.51 11.67 2.46
CA LEU A 292 1.65 11.02 3.09
C LEU A 292 1.65 11.30 4.59
N ARG A 293 2.13 10.35 5.39
CA ARG A 293 2.20 10.52 6.86
C ARG A 293 3.17 11.63 7.23
N MET A 294 2.73 12.53 8.11
CA MET A 294 3.61 13.44 8.83
C MET A 294 4.36 12.70 9.95
N PRO A 295 5.55 13.19 10.34
CA PRO A 295 6.15 12.81 11.62
C PRO A 295 5.15 12.94 12.77
N HIS A 296 5.32 12.12 13.80
CA HIS A 296 4.52 12.15 15.03
C HIS A 296 3.00 11.82 14.86
N CYS A 297 2.52 11.54 13.64
CA CYS A 297 1.15 11.07 13.46
C CYS A 297 0.99 9.63 14.00
N ILE A 298 -0.20 9.29 14.48
CA ILE A 298 -0.49 7.93 14.98
C ILE A 298 -0.96 7.04 13.83
N HIS A 299 -0.30 5.90 13.64
CA HIS A 299 -0.68 4.93 12.62
C HIS A 299 -1.99 4.22 13.02
N GLU A 300 -2.99 4.23 12.13
CA GLU A 300 -4.38 3.86 12.48
C GLU A 300 -4.53 2.39 12.86
N LYS A 301 -3.70 1.50 12.29
CA LYS A 301 -3.77 0.05 12.55
C LYS A 301 -2.89 -0.45 13.69
N THR A 302 -1.82 0.26 14.02
CA THR A 302 -0.81 -0.20 14.98
C THR A 302 -0.79 0.65 16.23
N HIS A 303 -1.39 1.85 16.18
CA HIS A 303 -1.34 2.87 17.23
C HIS A 303 0.07 3.34 17.59
N ASN A 304 1.06 2.99 16.77
CA ASN A 304 2.42 3.48 16.91
C ASN A 304 2.53 4.87 16.29
N SER A 305 3.35 5.72 16.91
CA SER A 305 3.74 7.00 16.32
C SER A 305 4.63 6.79 15.11
N ALA A 306 4.41 7.59 14.07
CA ALA A 306 5.37 7.76 12.98
C ALA A 306 6.58 8.55 13.50
N ASN A 307 7.79 8.08 13.20
CA ASN A 307 9.01 8.66 13.76
C ASN A 307 9.89 9.22 12.66
N LEU A 308 10.29 10.48 12.79
CA LEU A 308 11.31 11.07 11.93
C LEU A 308 12.69 10.50 12.34
N LEU A 309 13.36 9.87 11.39
CA LEU A 309 14.65 9.21 11.59
C LEU A 309 15.81 9.97 10.97
N TYR A 310 15.56 10.72 9.90
CA TYR A 310 16.56 11.49 9.17
C TYR A 310 15.91 12.76 8.62
N LEU A 311 16.63 13.89 8.68
CA LEU A 311 16.20 15.16 8.12
C LEU A 311 17.41 15.99 7.68
N ASN A 312 17.46 16.31 6.39
CA ASN A 312 18.49 17.10 5.74
C ASN A 312 17.85 18.32 5.06
N PRO A 313 17.98 19.52 5.64
CA PRO A 313 17.35 20.74 5.14
C PRO A 313 17.74 21.06 3.69
N LEU A 314 16.83 21.73 2.98
CA LEU A 314 17.20 22.40 1.72
C LEU A 314 18.32 23.41 2.00
N SER A 315 19.33 23.43 1.13
CA SER A 315 20.35 24.49 1.16
C SER A 315 19.63 25.82 0.92
N GLN A 316 19.71 26.74 1.88
CA GLN A 316 19.15 28.09 1.78
C GLN A 316 19.93 28.95 0.78
#